data_AF-A0A832IAG1-F1
#
_entry.id   AF-A0A832IAG1-F1
#
_cell.length_a   1.000
_cell.length_b   1.000
_cell.length_c   1.000
_cell.angle_alpha   90.00
_cell.angle_beta   90.00
_cell.angle_gamma   90.00
#
_symmetry.space_group_name_H-M   'P 1'
#
loop_
_entity.id
_entity.type
_entity.pdbx_description
1 polymer ?
#
loop_
_entity_poly.entity_id
_entity_poly.type
_entity_poly.pdbx_seq_one_letter_code
_entity_poly.pdbx_strand_id
1 'polypeptide(L)'
;ENVVGILVAIASGVSFALYIIFMRKQKDASPIESTLLGNILTALVGFVFIFNQSFELRNILGIVLLGTVQLGFSYILYSIAIKYVEALEAILIPIIEPILNPIWVFLAYGERPGKWALLGGTIVLLSVTLRYSVPLLMRNFRTAR
;
A
#
# COMPACT_ATOMS: atom_id res chain seq x y z
N GLU A 1 19.90 0.71 -17.77
CA GLU A 1 18.98 0.38 -16.65
C GLU A 1 19.26 -1.05 -16.19
N ASN A 2 19.16 -1.33 -14.89
CA ASN A 2 19.59 -2.60 -14.31
C ASN A 2 18.44 -3.62 -14.41
N VAL A 3 18.51 -4.56 -15.37
CA VAL A 3 17.44 -5.54 -15.69
C VAL A 3 17.00 -6.34 -14.45
N VAL A 4 17.94 -6.64 -13.55
CA VAL A 4 17.64 -7.32 -12.26
C VAL A 4 16.67 -6.50 -11.42
N GLY A 5 16.84 -5.18 -11.33
CA GLY A 5 15.94 -4.31 -10.59
C GLY A 5 14.53 -4.29 -11.17
N ILE A 6 14.41 -4.31 -12.50
CA ILE A 6 13.11 -4.38 -13.18
C ILE A 6 12.41 -5.71 -12.87
N LEU A 7 13.14 -6.84 -12.95
CA LEU A 7 12.58 -8.16 -12.63
C LEU A 7 12.13 -8.25 -11.17
N VAL A 8 12.92 -7.72 -10.23
CA VAL A 8 12.55 -7.66 -8.80
C VAL A 8 11.32 -6.79 -8.59
N ALA A 9 11.20 -5.66 -9.27
CA ALA A 9 10.02 -4.79 -9.18
C ALA A 9 8.76 -5.48 -9.71
N ILE A 10 8.85 -6.19 -10.84
CA ILE A 10 7.74 -6.97 -11.39
C ILE A 10 7.34 -8.10 -10.43
N ALA A 11 8.32 -8.84 -9.90
CA ALA A 11 8.07 -9.91 -8.94
C ALA A 11 7.38 -9.37 -7.68
N SER A 12 7.83 -8.23 -7.14
CA SER A 12 7.18 -7.55 -6.01
C SER A 12 5.72 -7.20 -6.30
N GLY A 13 5.43 -6.65 -7.47
CA GLY A 13 4.07 -6.33 -7.90
C GLY A 13 3.17 -7.57 -8.00
N VAL A 14 3.67 -8.68 -8.57
CA VAL A 14 2.95 -9.95 -8.66
C VAL A 14 2.70 -10.54 -7.27
N SER A 15 3.71 -10.55 -6.40
CA SER A 15 3.57 -11.01 -5.01
C SER A 15 2.55 -10.19 -4.23
N PHE A 16 2.51 -8.87 -4.43
CA PHE A 16 1.51 -8.00 -3.80
C PHE A 16 0.08 -8.29 -4.31
N ALA A 17 -0.09 -8.52 -5.61
CA ALA A 17 -1.38 -8.93 -6.17
C ALA A 17 -1.86 -10.27 -5.59
N LEU A 18 -0.96 -11.26 -5.48
CA LEU A 18 -1.26 -12.55 -4.86
C LEU A 18 -1.62 -12.41 -3.37
N TYR A 19 -0.90 -11.56 -2.63
CA TYR A 19 -1.20 -11.25 -1.23
C TYR A 19 -2.65 -10.76 -1.06
N ILE A 20 -3.09 -9.80 -1.88
CA ILE A 20 -4.47 -9.28 -1.82
C ILE A 20 -5.49 -10.39 -2.14
N ILE A 21 -5.22 -11.23 -3.14
CA ILE A 21 -6.12 -12.33 -3.55
C ILE A 21 -6.25 -13.36 -2.42
N PHE A 22 -5.13 -13.79 -1.82
CA PHE A 22 -5.17 -14.78 -0.74
C PHE A 22 -5.78 -14.24 0.55
N MET A 23 -5.51 -12.96 0.89
CA MET A 23 -6.19 -12.30 2.01
C MET A 23 -7.72 -12.30 1.83
N ARG A 24 -8.21 -11.98 0.63
CA ARG A 24 -9.65 -12.05 0.32
C ARG A 24 -10.21 -13.46 0.42
N LYS A 25 -9.44 -14.47 0.04
CA LYS A 25 -9.85 -15.88 0.15
C LYS A 25 -9.93 -16.37 1.60
N GLN A 26 -9.22 -15.72 2.52
CA GLN A 26 -9.26 -15.97 3.97
C GLN A 26 -10.22 -15.04 4.74
N LYS A 27 -11.15 -14.35 4.07
CA LYS A 27 -12.08 -13.43 4.73
C LYS A 27 -12.90 -14.08 5.86
N ASP A 28 -13.14 -15.39 5.78
CA ASP A 28 -13.94 -16.16 6.74
C ASP A 28 -13.08 -16.78 7.86
N ALA A 29 -11.76 -16.55 7.84
CA ALA A 29 -10.79 -16.95 8.85
C ALA A 29 -10.18 -15.71 9.54
N SER A 30 -8.90 -15.75 9.92
CA SER A 30 -8.18 -14.63 10.57
C SER A 30 -7.08 -14.06 9.64
N PRO A 31 -7.39 -13.06 8.79
CA PRO A 31 -6.42 -12.46 7.88
C PRO A 31 -5.25 -11.76 8.58
N ILE A 32 -5.44 -11.37 9.85
CA ILE A 32 -4.42 -10.73 10.69
C ILE A 32 -3.31 -11.73 11.05
N GLU A 33 -3.66 -12.99 11.35
CA GLU A 33 -2.67 -14.03 11.70
C GLU A 33 -1.75 -14.35 10.52
N SER A 34 -2.30 -14.47 9.31
CA SER A 34 -1.51 -14.67 8.10
C SER A 34 -0.56 -13.50 7.82
N THR A 35 -1.02 -12.27 8.08
CA THR A 35 -0.19 -11.07 7.92
C THR A 35 0.92 -11.02 8.98
N LEU A 36 0.63 -11.41 10.22
CA LEU A 36 1.64 -11.52 11.28
C LEU A 36 2.71 -12.56 10.94
N LEU A 37 2.32 -13.77 10.53
CA LEU A 37 3.23 -14.81 10.09
C LEU A 37 4.09 -14.36 8.90
N GLY A 38 3.48 -13.66 7.93
CA GLY A 38 4.21 -13.07 6.80
C GLY A 38 5.27 -12.06 7.25
N ASN A 39 4.97 -11.21 8.22
CA ASN A 39 5.94 -10.25 8.78
C ASN A 39 7.06 -10.96 9.57
N ILE A 40 6.75 -12.01 10.33
CA ILE A 40 7.76 -12.83 11.02
C ILE A 40 8.70 -13.48 10.00
N LEU A 41 8.15 -14.07 8.94
CA LEU A 41 8.96 -14.68 7.88
C LEU A 41 9.81 -13.63 7.16
N THR A 42 9.26 -12.44 6.92
CA THR A 42 10.00 -11.30 6.36
C THR A 42 11.15 -10.88 7.27
N ALA A 43 10.95 -10.83 8.58
CA ALA A 43 12.00 -10.54 9.55
C ALA A 43 13.09 -11.62 9.56
N LEU A 44 12.73 -12.90 9.49
CA LEU A 44 13.69 -14.02 9.43
C LEU A 44 14.53 -13.99 8.15
N VAL A 45 13.89 -13.78 7.00
CA VAL A 45 14.60 -13.66 5.72
C VAL A 45 15.49 -12.42 5.73
N GLY A 46 14.96 -11.28 6.18
CA GLY A 46 15.70 -10.02 6.29
C GLY A 46 16.89 -10.09 7.23
N PHE A 47 16.81 -10.91 8.28
CA PHE A 47 17.90 -11.13 9.24
C PHE A 47 19.18 -11.64 8.55
N VAL A 48 19.07 -12.48 7.52
CA VAL A 48 20.24 -12.97 6.77
C VAL A 48 20.97 -11.84 6.05
N PHE A 49 20.27 -10.76 5.69
CA PHE A 49 20.84 -9.61 4.97
C PHE A 49 21.37 -8.51 5.91
N ILE A 50 21.16 -8.62 7.23
CA ILE A 50 21.53 -7.58 8.19
C ILE A 50 23.05 -7.53 8.47
N PHE A 51 23.76 -8.64 8.25
CA PHE A 51 25.17 -8.78 8.64
C PHE A 51 26.13 -7.81 7.93
N ASN A 52 25.73 -7.26 6.77
CA ASN A 52 26.52 -6.28 6.01
C ASN A 52 26.03 -4.83 6.17
N GLN A 53 25.18 -4.53 7.15
CA GLN A 53 24.57 -3.21 7.33
C GLN A 53 25.11 -2.46 8.56
N SER A 54 25.02 -1.13 8.55
CA SER A 54 25.42 -0.31 9.70
C SER A 54 24.35 -0.28 10.78
N PHE A 55 24.72 -0.68 12.00
CA PHE A 55 23.87 -0.63 13.19
C PHE A 55 23.90 0.75 13.87
N GLU A 56 23.68 1.80 13.08
CA GLU A 56 23.57 3.15 13.62
C GLU A 56 22.23 3.36 14.32
N LEU A 57 22.23 4.14 15.41
CA LEU A 57 21.02 4.46 16.17
C LEU A 57 19.93 5.06 15.27
N ARG A 58 20.31 5.88 14.28
CA ARG A 58 19.39 6.47 13.30
C ARG A 58 18.65 5.41 12.49
N ASN A 59 19.34 4.37 12.04
CA ASN A 59 18.75 3.29 11.24
C ASN A 59 17.81 2.43 12.10
N ILE A 60 18.22 2.13 13.33
CA ILE A 60 17.39 1.38 14.29
C ILE A 60 16.11 2.16 14.61
N LEU A 61 16.24 3.46 14.92
CA LEU A 61 15.08 4.33 15.17
C LEU A 61 14.17 4.41 13.94
N GLY A 62 14.74 4.51 12.75
CA GLY A 62 13.98 4.47 11.49
C GLY A 62 13.16 3.19 11.35
N ILE A 63 13.78 2.02 11.55
CA ILE A 63 13.08 0.72 11.47
C ILE A 63 11.96 0.63 12.51
N VAL A 64 12.22 1.03 13.76
CA VAL A 64 11.21 0.99 14.83
C VAL A 64 10.05 1.93 14.51
N LEU A 65 10.32 3.16 14.07
CA LEU A 65 9.28 4.13 13.70
C LEU A 65 8.44 3.65 12.52
N LEU A 66 9.06 3.16 11.45
CA LEU A 66 8.34 2.65 10.28
C LEU A 66 7.55 1.37 10.63
N GLY A 67 8.14 0.46 11.40
CA GLY A 67 7.46 -0.77 11.82
C GLY A 67 6.27 -0.53 12.77
N THR A 68 6.43 0.34 13.76
CA THR A 68 5.40 0.55 14.79
C THR A 68 4.39 1.62 14.41
N VAL A 69 4.85 2.80 13.97
CA VAL A 69 3.98 3.95 13.70
C VAL A 69 3.41 3.90 12.29
N GLN A 70 4.23 3.60 11.27
CA GLN A 70 3.71 3.56 9.90
C GLN A 70 2.90 2.30 9.63
N LEU A 71 3.41 1.11 10.00
CA LEU A 71 2.71 -0.17 9.74
C LEU A 71 1.77 -0.57 10.88
N GLY A 72 2.28 -0.73 12.11
CA GLY A 72 1.51 -1.26 13.23
C GLY A 72 0.29 -0.40 13.59
N PHE A 73 0.48 0.90 13.78
CA PHE A 73 -0.60 1.82 14.12
C PHE A 73 -1.64 1.91 13.00
N SER A 74 -1.20 1.94 11.74
CA SER A 74 -2.11 1.95 10.58
C SER A 74 -2.96 0.68 10.51
N TYR A 75 -2.40 -0.50 10.79
CA TYR A 75 -3.17 -1.74 10.88
C TYR A 75 -4.19 -1.75 12.01
N ILE A 76 -3.87 -1.20 13.18
CA ILE A 76 -4.82 -1.09 14.30
C ILE A 76 -5.98 -0.20 13.88
N LEU A 77 -5.69 1.00 13.36
CA LEU A 77 -6.73 1.93 12.89
C LEU A 77 -7.58 1.32 11.78
N TYR A 78 -6.96 0.66 10.80
CA TYR A 78 -7.67 0.00 9.71
C TYR A 78 -8.56 -1.15 10.21
N SER A 79 -8.08 -1.97 11.14
CA SER A 79 -8.85 -3.06 11.76
C SER A 79 -10.04 -2.57 12.59
N ILE A 80 -9.92 -1.38 13.20
CA ILE A 80 -11.04 -0.72 13.87
C ILE A 80 -12.01 -0.18 12.82
N ALA A 81 -11.53 0.61 11.85
CA ALA A 81 -12.35 1.28 10.85
C ALA A 81 -13.14 0.31 9.98
N ILE A 82 -12.57 -0.83 9.57
CA ILE A 82 -13.22 -1.81 8.70
C ILE A 82 -14.50 -2.42 9.30
N LYS A 83 -14.70 -2.31 10.62
CA LYS A 83 -15.93 -2.73 11.30
C LYS A 83 -17.07 -1.71 11.19
N TYR A 84 -16.77 -0.47 10.82
CA TYR A 84 -17.71 0.65 10.78
C TYR A 84 -17.94 1.22 9.37
N VAL A 85 -17.08 0.89 8.40
CA VAL A 85 -17.15 1.40 7.03
C VAL A 85 -17.66 0.33 6.07
N GLU A 86 -18.32 0.76 4.98
CA GLU A 86 -18.77 -0.18 3.96
C GLU A 86 -17.57 -0.82 3.23
N ALA A 87 -17.77 -2.01 2.64
CA ALA A 87 -16.71 -2.72 1.91
C ALA A 87 -16.06 -1.88 0.79
N LEU A 88 -16.81 -0.93 0.21
CA LEU A 88 -16.30 0.00 -0.79
C LEU A 88 -15.31 1.01 -0.18
N GLU A 89 -15.65 1.56 0.98
CA GLU A 89 -14.84 2.55 1.70
C GLU A 89 -13.55 1.92 2.24
N ALA A 90 -13.62 0.69 2.75
CA ALA A 90 -12.45 -0.06 3.20
C ALA A 90 -11.41 -0.27 2.07
N ILE A 91 -11.86 -0.43 0.82
CA ILE A 91 -10.97 -0.56 -0.35
C ILE A 91 -10.45 0.79 -0.83
N LEU A 92 -11.21 1.86 -0.62
CA LEU A 92 -10.90 3.22 -1.05
C LEU A 92 -9.80 3.87 -0.22
N ILE A 93 -9.86 3.71 1.10
CA ILE A 93 -8.92 4.36 2.03
C ILE A 93 -7.46 4.03 1.69
N PRO A 94 -7.07 2.75 1.46
CA PRO A 94 -5.69 2.42 1.09
C PRO A 94 -5.26 2.96 -0.28
N ILE A 95 -6.19 3.27 -1.19
CA ILE A 95 -5.87 3.83 -2.51
C ILE A 95 -5.44 5.29 -2.41
N ILE A 96 -5.88 6.01 -1.37
CA ILE A 96 -5.49 7.41 -1.13
C ILE A 96 -3.99 7.50 -0.80
N GLU A 97 -3.44 6.53 -0.09
CA GLU A 97 -2.03 6.52 0.32
C GLU A 97 -1.03 6.66 -0.85
N PRO A 98 -1.06 5.79 -1.90
CA PRO A 98 -0.13 5.92 -3.03
C PRO A 98 -0.36 7.19 -3.86
N ILE A 99 -1.58 7.76 -3.84
CA ILE A 99 -1.87 9.05 -4.48
C ILE A 99 -1.20 10.20 -3.72
N LEU A 100 -1.24 10.15 -2.38
CA LEU A 100 -0.64 11.18 -1.53
C LEU A 100 0.89 11.07 -1.44
N ASN A 101 1.48 9.88 -1.65
CA ASN A 101 2.93 9.68 -1.56
C ASN A 101 3.76 10.68 -2.38
N PRO A 102 3.49 10.93 -3.68
CA PRO A 102 4.19 11.97 -4.45
C PRO A 102 4.04 13.39 -3.88
N ILE A 103 2.89 13.69 -3.26
CA ILE A 103 2.63 14.99 -2.64
C ILE A 103 3.47 15.13 -1.36
N TRP A 104 3.52 14.09 -0.53
CA TRP A 104 4.34 14.09 0.68
C TRP A 104 5.83 14.23 0.39
N VAL A 105 6.35 13.53 -0.62
CA VAL A 105 7.76 13.65 -1.03
C VAL A 105 8.06 15.07 -1.51
N PHE A 106 7.18 15.66 -2.32
CA PHE A 106 7.33 17.04 -2.76
C PHE A 106 7.33 18.02 -1.59
N LEU A 107 6.43 17.87 -0.62
CA LEU A 107 6.33 18.77 0.54
C LEU A 107 7.48 18.61 1.54
N ALA A 108 7.90 17.38 1.84
CA ALA A 108 8.89 17.10 2.88
C ALA A 108 10.34 17.24 2.40
N TYR A 109 10.62 16.84 1.15
CA TYR A 109 11.98 16.80 0.59
C TYR A 109 12.21 17.85 -0.50
N GLY A 110 11.17 18.55 -0.96
CA GLY A 110 11.29 19.54 -2.03
C GLY A 110 11.64 18.95 -3.40
N GLU A 111 11.68 17.62 -3.52
CA GLU A 111 11.96 16.93 -4.78
C GLU A 111 10.80 17.16 -5.75
N ARG A 112 11.07 17.90 -6.83
CA ARG A 112 10.08 18.13 -7.89
C ARG A 112 9.83 16.80 -8.61
N PRO A 113 8.61 16.24 -8.58
CA PRO A 113 8.32 15.01 -9.29
C PRO A 113 8.62 15.20 -10.77
N GLY A 114 9.45 14.32 -11.33
CA GLY A 114 9.81 14.37 -12.75
C GLY A 114 8.59 14.22 -13.66
N LYS A 115 8.73 14.59 -14.93
CA LYS A 115 7.63 14.53 -15.93
C LYS A 115 6.93 13.16 -15.97
N TRP A 116 7.69 12.08 -15.86
CA TRP A 116 7.17 10.71 -15.85
C TRP A 116 6.41 10.36 -14.56
N ALA A 117 6.86 10.85 -13.40
CA ALA A 117 6.16 10.66 -12.13
C ALA A 117 4.81 11.38 -12.13
N LEU A 118 4.77 12.61 -12.67
CA LEU A 118 3.52 13.36 -12.86
C LEU A 118 2.56 12.65 -13.81
N LEU A 119 3.06 12.12 -14.93
CA LEU A 119 2.24 11.37 -15.89
C LEU A 119 1.65 10.11 -15.24
N GLY A 120 2.47 9.32 -14.54
CA GLY A 120 2.05 8.14 -13.81
C GLY A 120 1.01 8.45 -12.73
N GLY A 121 1.27 9.47 -11.91
CA GLY A 121 0.33 9.93 -10.87
C GLY A 121 -1.01 10.40 -11.45
N THR A 122 -0.99 11.12 -12.59
CA THR A 122 -2.20 11.56 -13.29
C THR A 122 -3.03 10.37 -13.79
N ILE A 123 -2.39 9.35 -14.38
CA ILE A 123 -3.08 8.14 -14.85
C ILE A 123 -3.73 7.40 -13.68
N VAL A 124 -3.03 7.24 -12.56
CA VAL A 124 -3.58 6.60 -11.35
C VAL A 124 -4.79 7.38 -10.82
N LEU A 125 -4.65 8.70 -10.66
CA LEU A 125 -5.74 9.58 -10.20
C LEU A 125 -6.98 9.49 -11.10
N LEU A 126 -6.80 9.56 -12.42
CA LEU A 126 -7.89 9.42 -13.38
C LEU A 126 -8.55 8.04 -13.29
N SER A 127 -7.74 6.97 -13.21
CA SER A 127 -8.26 5.60 -13.14
C SER A 127 -9.11 5.38 -11.90
N VAL A 128 -8.64 5.87 -10.75
CA VAL A 128 -9.38 5.82 -9.48
C VAL A 128 -10.66 6.65 -9.60
N THR A 129 -10.57 7.92 -10.03
CA THR A 129 -11.73 8.81 -10.16
C THR A 129 -12.81 8.24 -11.07
N LEU A 130 -12.44 7.70 -12.23
CA LEU A 130 -13.38 7.08 -13.18
C LEU A 130 -14.02 5.83 -12.59
N ARG A 131 -13.24 4.95 -11.95
CA ARG A 131 -13.77 3.73 -11.34
C ARG A 131 -14.87 4.00 -10.31
N TYR A 132 -14.82 5.13 -9.60
CA TYR A 132 -15.82 5.50 -8.60
C TYR A 132 -16.95 6.36 -9.15
N SER A 133 -16.66 7.34 -10.01
CA SER A 133 -17.67 8.24 -10.56
C SER A 133 -18.59 7.55 -11.57
N VAL A 134 -18.06 6.63 -12.39
CA VAL A 134 -18.83 5.96 -13.45
C VAL A 134 -19.98 5.10 -12.90
N PRO A 135 -19.78 4.20 -11.92
CA PRO A 135 -20.89 3.44 -11.33
C PRO A 135 -21.93 4.33 -10.63
N LEU A 136 -21.50 5.42 -9.98
CA LEU A 136 -22.39 6.39 -9.34
C LEU A 136 -23.26 7.12 -10.37
N LEU A 137 -22.66 7.60 -11.45
CA LEU A 137 -23.37 8.23 -12.56
C LEU A 137 -24.35 7.25 -13.21
N MET A 138 -23.90 6.04 -13.53
CA MET A 138 -24.74 5.00 -14.13
C MET A 138 -25.91 4.58 -13.23
N ARG A 139 -25.71 4.56 -11.90
CA ARG A 139 -26.76 4.26 -10.94
C ARG A 139 -27.83 5.35 -10.92
N ASN A 140 -27.43 6.63 -10.98
CA ASN A 140 -28.34 7.77 -11.05
C ASN A 140 -29.19 7.76 -12.34
N PHE A 141 -28.61 7.37 -13.49
CA PHE A 141 -29.35 7.23 -14.75
C PHE A 141 -30.35 6.06 -14.74
N ARG A 142 -30.14 5.03 -13.91
CA ARG A 142 -31.01 3.85 -13.82
C ARG A 142 -32.20 4.03 -12.87
N THR A 143 -32.08 4.88 -11.86
CA THR A 143 -33.18 5.26 -10.95
C THR A 143 -34.05 6.40 -11.48
N ALA A 144 -33.59 7.13 -12.48
CA ALA A 144 -34.36 8.18 -13.16
C ALA A 144 -35.27 7.65 -14.29
N ARG A 145 -35.34 6.32 -14.49
CA ARG A 145 -36.17 5.64 -15.49
C ARG A 145 -37.04 4.60 -14.79
#